data_AF-A0A962JVB1-F1
#
_entry.id   AF-A0A962JVB1-F1
#
_cell.length_a   1.000
_cell.length_b   1.000
_cell.length_c   1.000
_cell.angle_alpha   90.00
_cell.angle_beta   90.00
_cell.angle_gamma   90.00
#
_symmetry.space_group_name_H-M   'P 1'
#
loop_
_entity.id
_entity.type
_entity.pdbx_description
1 polymer ?
#
loop_
_entity_poly.entity_id
_entity_poly.type
_entity_poly.pdbx_seq_one_letter_code
_entity_poly.pdbx_strand_id
1 'polypeptide(L)' 'CVAATLVRLKQAEALLKGAEINDESLAKVMSAVEAEITPIDDQRSTAEYRKMVSGVIVKRTIEQARQRA' A
#
# COMPACT_ATOMS: atom_id res chain seq x y z
N CYS A 1 9.72 -7.09 2.93
CA CYS A 1 9.10 -8.32 2.39
C CYS A 1 7.69 -8.39 2.93
N VAL A 2 6.69 -8.32 2.05
CA VAL A 2 5.26 -8.23 2.41
C VAL A 2 4.46 -9.45 1.94
N ALA A 3 5.12 -10.36 1.23
CA ALA A 3 4.66 -11.65 0.74
C ALA A 3 5.88 -12.52 0.39
N ALA A 4 5.67 -13.79 0.04
CA ALA A 4 6.72 -14.70 -0.39
C ALA A 4 7.35 -14.31 -1.75
N THR A 5 6.56 -13.68 -2.63
CA THR A 5 6.98 -13.19 -3.95
C THR A 5 6.58 -11.72 -4.13
N LEU A 6 7.02 -11.10 -5.23
CA LEU A 6 6.48 -9.80 -5.64
C LEU A 6 4.97 -9.93 -5.89
N VAL A 7 4.19 -9.00 -5.34
CA VAL A 7 2.74 -8.94 -5.49
C VAL A 7 2.39 -7.64 -6.17
N ARG A 8 1.54 -7.71 -7.19
CA ARG A 8 0.96 -6.55 -7.84
C ARG A 8 -0.40 -6.25 -7.21
N LEU A 9 -0.56 -5.04 -6.69
CA LEU A 9 -1.73 -4.62 -5.94
C LEU A 9 -2.85 -4.14 -6.88
N LYS A 10 -3.67 -5.07 -7.38
CA LYS A 10 -4.63 -4.78 -8.45
C LYS A 10 -5.81 -3.94 -7.97
N GLN A 11 -6.26 -4.13 -6.73
CA GLN A 11 -7.36 -3.33 -6.17
C GLN A 11 -6.90 -1.91 -5.90
N ALA A 12 -5.69 -1.73 -5.36
CA ALA A 12 -5.09 -0.41 -5.19
C ALA A 12 -4.96 0.36 -6.52
N GLU A 13 -4.52 -0.32 -7.59
CA GLU A 13 -4.47 0.28 -8.94
C GLU A 13 -5.86 0.67 -9.46
N ALA A 14 -6.86 -0.20 -9.26
CA ALA A 14 -8.24 0.08 -9.69
C ALA A 14 -8.85 1.27 -8.94
N LEU A 15 -8.56 1.42 -7.64
CA LEU A 15 -9.02 2.55 -6.83
C LEU A 15 -8.39 3.87 -7.24
N LEU A 16 -7.14 3.86 -7.71
CA LEU A 16 -6.44 5.06 -8.17
C LEU A 16 -6.85 5.47 -9.59
N LYS A 17 -7.30 4.53 -10.42
CA LYS A 17 -7.60 4.79 -11.83
C LYS A 17 -8.84 5.68 -11.97
N GLY A 18 -8.62 6.94 -12.33
CA GLY A 18 -9.68 7.93 -12.54
C GLY A 18 -10.17 8.60 -11.24
N ALA A 19 -9.55 8.31 -10.10
CA ALA A 19 -9.84 8.97 -8.83
C ALA A 19 -8.93 10.19 -8.62
N GLU A 20 -9.44 11.21 -7.95
CA GLU A 20 -8.60 12.30 -7.46
C GLU A 20 -7.75 11.82 -6.27
N ILE A 21 -6.47 12.19 -6.31
CA ILE A 21 -5.50 11.86 -5.25
C ILE A 21 -5.71 12.86 -4.09
N ASN A 22 -6.65 12.53 -3.21
CA ASN A 22 -6.92 13.20 -1.94
C ASN A 22 -6.69 12.24 -0.76
N ASP A 23 -6.72 12.76 0.48
CA ASP A 23 -6.44 11.94 1.67
C ASP A 23 -7.43 10.77 1.85
N GLU A 24 -8.69 10.93 1.44
CA GLU A 24 -9.69 9.86 1.51
C GLU A 24 -9.41 8.72 0.54
N SER A 25 -9.07 9.04 -0.72
CA SER A 25 -8.66 8.06 -1.73
C SER A 25 -7.40 7.33 -1.28
N LEU A 26 -6.43 8.04 -0.70
CA LEU A 26 -5.21 7.44 -0.16
C LEU A 26 -5.50 6.51 1.01
N ALA A 27 -6.43 6.86 1.91
CA ALA A 27 -6.86 5.97 2.99
C ALA A 27 -7.50 4.67 2.45
N LYS A 28 -8.34 4.76 1.41
CA LYS A 28 -8.93 3.58 0.75
C LYS A 28 -7.85 2.70 0.11
N VAL A 29 -6.85 3.31 -0.52
CA VAL A 29 -5.71 2.60 -1.11
C VAL A 29 -4.90 1.89 -0.03
N MET A 30 -4.65 2.53 1.12
CA MET A 30 -3.97 1.90 2.25
C MET A 30 -4.70 0.65 2.73
N SER A 31 -6.02 0.73 2.93
CA SER A 31 -6.83 -0.43 3.33
C SER A 31 -6.80 -1.55 2.28
N ALA A 32 -6.82 -1.21 0.99
CA ALA A 32 -6.70 -2.20 -0.07
C ALA A 32 -5.31 -2.88 -0.07
N VAL A 33 -4.24 -2.12 0.16
CA VAL A 33 -2.87 -2.65 0.28
C VAL A 33 -2.79 -3.65 1.43
N GLU A 34 -3.33 -3.32 2.60
CA GLU A 34 -3.32 -4.19 3.79
C GLU A 34 -4.12 -5.48 3.60
N ALA A 35 -5.17 -5.44 2.78
CA ALA A 35 -6.01 -6.59 2.44
C ALA A 35 -5.34 -7.52 1.42
N GLU A 36 -4.54 -6.99 0.49
CA GLU A 36 -3.88 -7.77 -0.57
C GLU A 36 -2.55 -8.42 -0.15
N ILE A 37 -1.92 -7.94 0.93
CA ILE A 37 -0.63 -8.46 1.39
C ILE A 37 -0.75 -9.45 2.55
N THR A 38 0.11 -10.46 2.53
CA THR A 38 0.19 -11.51 3.56
C THR A 38 1.63 -11.67 4.06
N PRO A 39 2.14 -10.71 4.85
CA PRO A 39 3.48 -10.80 5.42
C PRO A 39 3.59 -11.87 6.50
N ILE A 40 4.82 -12.35 6.71
CA ILE A 40 5.18 -13.22 7.83
C ILE A 40 5.76 -12.41 8.99
N ASP A 41 5.68 -12.98 10.18
CA ASP A 41 6.49 -12.58 11.32
C ASP A 41 7.93 -13.07 11.16
N ASP A 42 8.91 -12.25 11.54
CA ASP A 42 10.34 -12.59 11.52
C ASP A 42 11.09 -11.66 12.49
N GLN A 43 12.37 -11.93 12.79
CA GLN A 43 13.19 -11.14 13.73
C GLN A 43 13.24 -9.64 13.42
N ARG A 44 12.99 -9.26 12.16
CA ARG A 44 13.01 -7.85 11.74
C ARG A 44 11.73 -7.10 12.11
N SER A 45 10.58 -7.78 12.16
CA SER A 45 9.28 -7.20 12.53
C SER A 45 8.13 -8.20 12.42
N THR A 46 6.99 -7.85 13.03
CA THR A 46 5.73 -8.60 12.92
C THR A 46 5.03 -8.37 11.58
N ALA A 47 4.18 -9.33 11.19
CA ALA A 47 3.32 -9.26 10.03
C ALA A 47 2.38 -8.05 10.10
N GLU A 48 1.80 -7.78 11.27
CA GLU A 48 0.91 -6.64 11.49
C GLU A 48 1.62 -5.29 11.26
N TYR A 49 2.81 -5.11 11.84
CA TYR A 49 3.60 -3.90 11.62
C TYR A 49 3.98 -3.74 10.14
N ARG A 50 4.36 -4.83 9.47
CA ARG A 50 4.65 -4.81 8.02
C ARG A 50 3.42 -4.42 7.22
N LYS A 51 2.21 -4.86 7.60
CA LYS A 51 0.97 -4.44 6.93
C LYS A 51 0.76 -2.94 7.01
N MET A 52 0.77 -2.41 8.24
CA MET A 52 0.60 -0.98 8.50
C MET A 52 1.63 -0.13 7.74
N VAL A 53 2.92 -0.48 7.84
CA VAL A 53 3.99 0.29 7.18
C VAL A 53 3.89 0.23 5.66
N SER A 54 3.43 -0.89 5.09
CA SER A 54 3.24 -1.01 3.64
C SER A 54 2.21 -0.02 3.12
N GLY A 55 1.08 0.14 3.82
CA GLY A 55 0.10 1.17 3.49
C GLY A 55 0.70 2.57 3.51
N VAL A 56 1.45 2.91 4.58
CA VAL A 56 2.11 4.22 4.72
C VAL A 56 3.12 4.49 3.60
N ILE A 57 3.93 3.50 3.23
CA ILE A 57 4.90 3.63 2.15
C ILE A 57 4.18 3.89 0.83
N VAL A 58 3.13 3.12 0.52
CA VAL A 58 2.34 3.29 -0.71
C VAL A 58 1.71 4.69 -0.76
N LYS A 59 1.11 5.17 0.33
CA LYS A 59 0.57 6.54 0.42
C LYS A 59 1.63 7.58 0.05
N ARG A 60 2.80 7.53 0.69
CA ARG A 60 3.91 8.47 0.44
C ARG A 60 4.44 8.38 -0.98
N THR A 61 4.54 7.17 -1.54
CA THR A 61 4.99 6.97 -2.92
C THR A 61 4.03 7.59 -3.92
N ILE A 62 2.71 7.49 -3.69
CA ILE A 62 1.70 8.11 -4.55
C ILE A 62 1.78 9.63 -4.46
N GLU A 63 1.93 10.19 -3.25
CA GLU A 63 2.10 11.65 -3.06
C GLU A 63 3.36 12.16 -3.78
N GLN A 64 4.48 11.44 -3.66
CA GLN A 64 5.72 11.77 -4.37
C GLN A 64 5.57 11.65 -5.89
N ALA A 65 4.86 10.64 -6.38
CA ALA A 65 4.58 10.48 -7.81
C ALA A 65 3.71 11.65 -8.32
N ARG A 66 2.70 12.07 -7.54
CA ARG A 66 1.87 13.24 -7.85
C ARG A 66 2.68 14.53 -7.92
N GLN A 67 3.68 14.71 -7.06
CA GLN A 67 4.53 15.89 -7.07
C GLN A 67 5.48 15.95 -8.28
N ARG A 68 5.77 14.81 -8.91
CA ARG A 68 6.64 14.69 -10.08
C ARG A 68 5.90 14.70 -11.41
N ALA A 69 4.58 14.52 -11.39
CA ALA A 69 3.70 14.53 -12.56
C ALA A 69 3.34 15.97 -12.96
#